data_AF-A0A3C0GD71-F1
#
_entry.id   AF-A0A3C0GD71-F1
#
_cell.length_a   1.000
_cell.length_b   1.000
_cell.length_c   1.000
_cell.angle_alpha   90.00
_cell.angle_beta   90.00
_cell.angle_gamma   90.00
#
_symmetry.space_group_name_H-M   'P 1'
#
loop_
_entity.id
_entity.type
_entity.pdbx_description
1 polymer ?
#
loop_
_entity_poly.entity_id
_entity_poly.type
_entity_poly.pdbx_seq_one_letter_code
_entity_poly.pdbx_strand_id
1 'polypeptide(L)'
;MFISPKIKVIGESKEERFYCTVCQYPLLTAEDFECDRDYECCHECYLQFAESRRDAWKNGWRPKKSVVNSYISIRRKLYKQSSKEK
;
A
#
# COMPACT_ATOMS: atom_id res chain seq x y z
N MET A 1 -10.77 -4.76 11.94
CA MET A 1 -11.60 -4.17 10.87
C MET A 1 -10.77 -3.08 10.23
N PHE A 2 -10.58 -3.13 8.91
CA PHE A 2 -10.02 -1.97 8.20
C PHE A 2 -11.16 -0.98 8.12
N ILE A 3 -11.12 0.01 9.02
CA ILE A 3 -11.89 1.21 8.78
C ILE A 3 -11.16 1.81 7.58
N SER A 4 -11.73 1.68 6.39
CA SER A 4 -11.39 2.55 5.27
C SER A 4 -12.24 3.79 5.48
N PRO A 5 -11.81 4.77 6.30
CA PRO A 5 -12.59 5.98 6.50
C PRO A 5 -12.90 6.60 5.13
N LYS A 6 -14.14 7.05 4.96
CA LYS A 6 -14.49 7.86 3.80
C LYS A 6 -13.72 9.17 3.91
N ILE A 7 -12.67 9.33 3.11
CA ILE A 7 -11.89 10.56 3.04
C ILE A 7 -12.64 11.50 2.09
N LYS A 8 -12.95 12.70 2.59
CA LYS A 8 -13.56 13.78 1.80
C LYS A 8 -12.54 14.90 1.72
N VAL A 9 -12.11 15.22 0.50
CA VAL A 9 -11.26 16.39 0.26
C VAL A 9 -12.13 17.64 0.15
N ILE A 10 -11.71 18.72 0.80
CA ILE A 10 -12.36 20.03 0.75
C ILE A 10 -11.38 21.00 0.10
N GLY A 11 -11.76 21.61 -1.03
CA GLY A 11 -10.91 22.52 -1.81
C GLY A 11 -10.37 21.88 -3.10
N GLU A 12 -9.47 22.59 -3.78
CA GLU A 12 -8.77 22.08 -4.96
C GLU A 12 -7.58 21.21 -4.52
N SER A 13 -7.68 19.90 -4.78
CA SER A 13 -6.57 18.97 -4.67
C SER A 13 -6.38 18.23 -5.99
N LYS A 14 -5.15 17.80 -6.26
CA LYS A 14 -4.93 16.78 -7.29
C LYS A 14 -5.67 15.49 -6.88
N GLU A 15 -6.07 14.67 -7.85
CA GLU A 15 -6.62 13.34 -7.58
C GLU A 15 -5.54 12.46 -6.92
N GLU A 16 -5.51 12.46 -5.60
CA GLU A 16 -4.64 11.61 -4.81
C GLU A 16 -5.41 10.36 -4.36
N ARG A 17 -4.77 9.20 -4.50
CA ARG A 17 -5.28 7.96 -3.93
C ARG A 17 -4.79 7.88 -2.49
N PHE A 18 -5.73 7.75 -1.55
CA PHE A 18 -5.37 7.60 -0.14
C PHE A 18 -5.20 6.14 0.30
N TYR A 19 -5.42 5.18 -0.61
CA TYR A 19 -5.32 3.76 -0.32
C TYR A 19 -4.48 3.06 -1.38
N CYS A 20 -3.58 2.19 -0.92
CA CYS A 20 -2.77 1.34 -1.78
C CYS A 20 -3.65 0.42 -2.62
N THR A 21 -3.50 0.45 -3.94
CA THR A 21 -4.29 -0.40 -4.86
C THR A 21 -4.05 -1.90 -4.64
N VAL A 22 -2.85 -2.27 -4.18
CA VAL A 22 -2.43 -3.67 -3.95
C VAL A 22 -2.99 -4.20 -2.63
N CYS A 23 -2.68 -3.55 -1.51
CA CYS A 23 -3.01 -4.09 -0.18
C CYS A 23 -4.20 -3.43 0.51
N GLN A 24 -4.75 -2.35 -0.07
CA GLN A 24 -5.89 -1.58 0.45
C GLN A 24 -5.64 -0.92 1.82
N TYR A 25 -4.37 -0.75 2.21
CA TYR A 25 -3.99 0.00 3.40
C TYR A 25 -3.91 1.49 3.07
N PRO A 26 -4.22 2.38 4.03
CA PRO A 26 -4.07 3.80 3.83
C PRO A 26 -2.60 4.16 3.56
N LEU A 27 -2.38 5.13 2.69
CA LEU A 27 -1.07 5.78 2.51
C LEU A 27 -0.89 6.77 3.66
N LEU A 28 0.20 6.65 4.43
CA LEU A 28 0.39 7.45 5.64
C LEU A 28 1.68 8.27 5.63
N THR A 29 2.72 7.80 4.95
CA THR A 29 4.05 8.45 4.95
C THR A 29 4.35 9.10 3.60
N ALA A 30 5.35 9.98 3.55
CA ALA A 30 5.77 10.60 2.29
C ALA A 30 6.22 9.55 1.27
N GLU A 31 6.92 8.51 1.73
CA GLU A 31 7.38 7.39 0.91
C GLU A 31 6.20 6.59 0.32
N ASP A 32 5.10 6.44 1.07
CA ASP A 32 3.89 5.81 0.55
C ASP A 32 3.31 6.61 -0.63
N PHE A 33 3.25 7.94 -0.51
CA PHE A 33 2.74 8.80 -1.58
C PHE A 33 3.70 8.90 -2.76
N GLU A 34 5.02 8.88 -2.54
CA GLU A 34 6.03 8.80 -3.61
C GLU A 34 5.90 7.48 -4.39
N CYS A 35 5.83 6.35 -3.68
CA CYS A 35 5.65 5.05 -4.32
C CYS A 35 4.30 4.93 -5.02
N ASP A 36 3.23 5.54 -4.50
CA ASP A 36 1.94 5.52 -5.19
C ASP A 36 1.97 6.31 -6.50
N ARG A 37 2.71 7.43 -6.56
CA ARG A 37 2.90 8.19 -7.80
C ARG A 37 3.70 7.41 -8.84
N ASP A 38 4.77 6.74 -8.44
CA ASP A 38 5.72 6.13 -9.37
C ASP A 38 5.38 4.66 -9.71
N TYR A 39 4.76 3.94 -8.78
CA TYR A 39 4.53 2.49 -8.85
C TYR A 39 3.09 2.08 -8.56
N GLU A 40 2.19 3.02 -8.28
CA GLU A 40 0.76 2.78 -7.99
C GLU A 40 0.52 1.88 -6.77
N CYS A 41 1.42 1.89 -5.79
CA CYS A 41 1.27 1.15 -4.54
C CYS A 41 2.02 1.82 -3.38
N CYS A 42 1.66 1.48 -2.14
CA CYS A 42 2.39 1.96 -0.96
C CYS A 42 3.83 1.44 -0.90
N HIS A 43 4.68 2.10 -0.11
CA HIS A 43 6.10 1.79 -0.01
C HIS A 43 6.38 0.32 0.39
N GLU A 44 5.62 -0.19 1.34
CA GLU A 44 5.70 -1.59 1.77
C GLU A 44 5.38 -2.61 0.65
N CYS A 45 4.40 -2.31 -0.20
CA CYS A 45 4.08 -3.17 -1.35
C CYS A 45 5.14 -3.04 -2.45
N TYR A 46 5.70 -1.86 -2.62
CA TYR A 46 6.81 -1.62 -3.53
C TYR A 46 8.01 -2.50 -3.15
N LEU A 47 8.48 -2.43 -1.90
CA LEU A 47 9.61 -3.26 -1.42
C LEU A 47 9.30 -4.75 -1.55
N GLN A 48 8.10 -5.17 -1.19
CA GLN A 48 7.74 -6.59 -1.19
C GLN A 48 7.56 -7.19 -2.59
N PHE A 49 7.02 -6.44 -3.55
CA PHE A 49 6.58 -7.00 -4.84
C PHE A 49 7.15 -6.30 -6.07
N ALA A 50 7.37 -4.99 -6.04
CA ALA A 50 7.73 -4.21 -7.22
C ALA A 50 9.24 -4.07 -7.39
N GLU A 51 9.99 -3.85 -6.29
CA GLU A 51 11.41 -3.52 -6.33
C GLU A 51 12.26 -4.59 -7.05
N SER A 52 12.01 -5.87 -6.75
CA SER A 52 12.70 -7.01 -7.37
C SER A 52 12.23 -7.32 -8.80
N ARG A 53 11.14 -6.69 -9.25
CA ARG A 53 10.46 -6.97 -10.53
C ARG A 53 10.12 -5.69 -11.28
N ARG A 54 10.95 -4.64 -11.16
CA ARG A 54 10.65 -3.30 -11.68
C ARG A 54 10.23 -3.30 -13.14
N ASP A 55 10.92 -4.05 -13.99
CA ASP A 55 10.60 -4.11 -15.42
C ASP A 55 9.25 -4.80 -15.67
N ALA A 56 8.99 -5.94 -15.01
CA ALA A 56 7.70 -6.62 -15.11
C ALA A 56 6.56 -5.76 -14.55
N TRP A 57 6.81 -5.02 -13.47
CA TRP A 57 5.85 -4.11 -12.86
C TRP A 57 5.47 -2.96 -13.79
N LYS A 58 6.47 -2.35 -14.46
CA LYS A 58 6.28 -1.34 -15.51
C LYS A 58 5.49 -1.90 -16.70
N ASN A 59 5.67 -3.18 -17.01
CA ASN A 59 4.91 -3.91 -18.02
C ASN A 59 3.53 -4.40 -17.55
N GLY A 60 3.04 -3.94 -16.38
CA GLY A 60 1.70 -4.21 -15.88
C GLY A 60 1.56 -5.46 -15.02
N TRP A 61 2.64 -6.19 -14.73
CA TRP A 61 2.58 -7.32 -13.81
C TRP A 61 2.20 -6.86 -12.39
N ARG A 62 1.32 -7.62 -11.74
CA ARG A 62 0.94 -7.46 -10.33
C ARG A 62 0.84 -8.83 -9.66
N PRO A 63 1.09 -8.93 -8.34
CA PRO A 63 1.01 -10.20 -7.61
C PRO A 63 -0.42 -10.75 -7.57
N LYS A 64 -0.54 -12.08 -7.52
CA LYS A 64 -1.85 -12.75 -7.37
C LYS A 64 -2.49 -12.39 -6.03
N LYS A 65 -3.82 -12.27 -6.01
CA LYS A 65 -4.61 -11.93 -4.81
C LYS A 65 -4.31 -12.84 -3.61
N SER A 66 -4.07 -14.14 -3.82
CA SER A 66 -3.71 -15.08 -2.75
C SER A 66 -2.38 -14.75 -2.07
N VAL A 67 -1.38 -14.33 -2.85
CA VAL A 67 -0.06 -13.91 -2.35
C VAL A 67 -0.21 -12.63 -1.54
N VAL A 68 -0.93 -11.65 -2.08
CA VAL A 68 -1.22 -10.37 -1.41
C VAL A 68 -1.95 -10.60 -0.08
N ASN A 69 -2.98 -11.44 -0.06
CA ASN A 69 -3.72 -11.76 1.16
C ASN A 69 -2.86 -12.42 2.24
N SER A 70 -1.92 -13.28 1.83
CA SER A 70 -0.98 -13.94 2.74
C SER A 70 -0.03 -12.92 3.37
N TYR A 71 0.53 -12.02 2.54
CA TYR A 71 1.37 -10.92 3.01
C TYR A 71 0.63 -9.98 3.95
N ILE A 72 -0.60 -9.56 3.60
CA ILE A 72 -1.45 -8.73 4.47
C ILE A 72 -1.66 -9.41 5.84
N SER A 73 -1.91 -10.72 5.85
CA SER A 73 -2.11 -11.47 7.09
C SER A 73 -0.88 -11.47 7.99
N ILE A 74 0.33 -11.56 7.41
CA ILE A 74 1.60 -11.45 8.13
C ILE A 74 1.78 -10.02 8.66
N ARG A 75 1.64 -9.01 7.80
CA ARG A 75 1.80 -7.59 8.14
C ARG A 75 0.86 -7.16 9.28
N ARG A 76 -0.37 -7.68 9.33
CA ARG A 76 -1.31 -7.46 10.45
C ARG A 76 -0.77 -7.97 11.79
N LYS A 77 -0.11 -9.13 11.80
CA LYS A 77 0.44 -9.72 13.04
C LYS A 77 1.59 -8.87 13.55
N LEU A 78 2.49 -8.45 12.66
CA LEU A 78 3.63 -7.59 12.98
C LEU A 78 3.19 -6.25 13.58
N TYR A 79 2.22 -5.56 12.96
CA TYR A 79 1.71 -4.31 13.52
C TYR A 79 1.09 -4.47 14.90
N LYS A 80 0.28 -5.52 15.10
CA LYS A 80 -0.30 -5.80 16.42
C LYS A 80 0.76 -6.06 17.50
N GLN A 81 1.90 -6.64 17.13
CA GLN A 81 3.02 -6.83 18.04
C GLN A 81 3.70 -5.49 18.36
N SER A 82 4.02 -4.69 17.34
CA SER A 82 4.64 -3.36 17.55
C SER A 82 3.77 -2.40 18.38
N SER A 83 2.43 -2.53 18.31
CA SER A 83 1.51 -1.71 19.10
C SER A 83 1.36 -2.18 20.55
N LYS A 84 1.79 -3.40 20.87
CA LYS A 84 1.81 -3.91 22.27
C LYS A 84 3.11 -3.59 22.99
N GLU A 85 4.17 -3.34 22.24
CA GLU A 85 5.51 -3.02 22.76
C GLU A 85 5.72 -1.51 22.98
N LYS A 86 4.79 -0.68 22.48
CA LYS A 86 4.71 0.76 22.75
C LYS A 86 3.75 1.03 23.90
#